data_AF-A0A6L9G741-F1
#
_entry.id   AF-A0A6L9G741-F1
#
_cell.length_a   1.000
_cell.length_b   1.000
_cell.length_c   1.000
_cell.angle_alpha   90.00
_cell.angle_beta   90.00
_cell.angle_gamma   90.00
#
_symmetry.space_group_name_H-M   'P 1'
#
loop_
_entity.id
_entity.type
_entity.pdbx_description
1 polymer ?
#
loop_
_entity_poly.entity_id
_entity_poly.type
_entity_poly.pdbx_seq_one_letter_code
_entity_poly.pdbx_strand_id
1 'polypeptide(L)'
;MPADNRQSSPGREQEEPVLKRLASSGAANTGAALLGSVANFLLIVLVTRFWSTSDAGVLFAATSFFNIVLALAHLGSDQGMVRFIAWNSAHSGSGGSRLIIKVGMLPALAMAIFVMVICLVFGSPLSSMLGADDVTDGQALVWVLVAFLPVAVLYEQFLAVCRGFAVMRPTIVVERALRPILQVLLILAIGISGGGIMLLAVAWAIPYAVCLILAGAALLKVLKENPDHLSSPSTEHVAVVRDFWKFTAPRGLARLAQVMIQRSDVIVVTMLLGPAPAAVYTAATRFLVLGQVATSALQQVSEPQLAKLLSASRMKAVVVVTRQMTLWSIVFVWPVYLLFAVHAATFLEWVFGAEYGQGAPVLRVLCFAMLLATAIGPMDVLLLMAGRSSLSLMNVTIALILDLLLCLYLIPMYGIMGAGIAWAVAIIAKNVLCVWQVRRHLGVGLSIGALKMWLLSLVGIFGVAGSLAYLLPGQPWVSVGFSVLTGIFYLLFLWRKRSLLMYSGDPTLGG
;
A
#
# COMPACT_ATOMS: atom_id res chain seq x y z
N MET A 1 45.50 -36.47 31.38
CA MET A 1 44.56 -35.35 31.67
C MET A 1 45.40 -34.08 31.63
N PRO A 2 44.99 -33.04 30.87
CA PRO A 2 43.74 -32.31 31.12
C PRO A 2 42.77 -32.29 29.94
N ALA A 3 41.50 -32.04 30.27
CA ALA A 3 40.34 -32.08 29.40
C ALA A 3 40.10 -30.72 28.71
N ASP A 4 39.84 -30.79 27.41
CA ASP A 4 39.36 -29.70 26.56
C ASP A 4 37.85 -29.51 26.83
N ASN A 5 37.47 -28.41 27.48
CA ASN A 5 36.09 -28.08 27.79
C ASN A 5 35.62 -26.93 26.88
N ARG A 6 35.31 -27.25 25.62
CA ARG A 6 34.54 -26.36 24.74
C ARG A 6 33.07 -26.52 25.06
N GLN A 7 32.56 -25.67 25.95
CA GLN A 7 31.12 -25.41 26.05
C GLN A 7 30.68 -24.65 24.78
N SER A 8 30.13 -25.38 23.81
CA SER A 8 29.32 -24.82 22.74
C SER A 8 28.04 -24.23 23.36
N SER A 9 27.90 -22.92 23.25
CA SER A 9 26.72 -22.16 23.68
C SER A 9 25.44 -22.71 23.01
N PRO A 10 24.45 -23.25 23.75
CA PRO A 10 23.27 -23.94 23.18
C PRO A 10 22.29 -23.03 22.40
N GLY A 11 22.50 -21.71 22.38
CA GLY A 11 21.60 -20.75 21.72
C GLY A 11 21.84 -20.53 20.22
N ARG A 12 23.07 -20.76 19.72
CA ARG A 12 23.41 -20.40 18.32
C ARG A 12 22.84 -21.36 17.28
N GLU A 13 22.69 -22.65 17.60
CA GLU A 13 22.19 -23.67 16.65
C GLU A 13 20.68 -23.62 16.44
N GLN A 14 19.90 -23.07 17.38
CA GLN A 14 18.45 -22.90 17.23
C GLN A 14 18.06 -21.58 16.55
N GLU A 15 18.91 -20.54 16.64
CA GLU A 15 18.66 -19.24 16.00
C GLU A 15 18.82 -19.30 14.47
N GLU A 16 19.81 -20.04 13.95
CA GLU A 16 20.08 -20.14 12.51
C GLU A 16 18.90 -20.66 11.64
N PRO A 17 18.21 -21.77 12.00
CA PRO A 17 17.07 -22.26 11.23
C PRO A 17 15.84 -21.35 11.33
N VAL A 18 15.65 -20.67 12.47
CA VAL A 18 14.57 -19.68 12.66
C VAL A 18 14.83 -18.44 11.80
N LEU A 19 16.06 -17.93 11.77
CA LEU A 19 16.46 -16.79 10.95
C LEU A 19 16.37 -17.11 9.45
N LYS A 20 16.77 -18.31 9.01
CA LYS A 20 16.60 -18.76 7.61
C LYS A 20 15.12 -18.89 7.22
N ARG A 21 14.26 -19.42 8.10
CA ARG A 21 12.80 -19.50 7.86
C ARG A 21 12.14 -18.12 7.82
N LEU A 22 12.54 -17.19 8.69
CA LEU A 22 12.05 -15.80 8.67
C LEU A 22 12.52 -15.04 7.42
N ALA A 23 13.78 -15.19 7.02
CA ALA A 23 14.34 -14.54 5.83
C ALA A 23 13.69 -15.06 4.53
N SER A 24 13.51 -16.37 4.39
CA SER A 24 12.82 -16.98 3.25
C SER A 24 11.34 -16.62 3.18
N SER A 25 10.65 -16.54 4.33
CA SER A 25 9.27 -16.07 4.41
C SER A 25 9.15 -14.59 4.03
N GLY A 26 10.07 -13.73 4.49
CA GLY A 26 10.11 -12.30 4.15
C GLY A 26 10.37 -12.03 2.67
N ALA A 27 11.31 -12.77 2.06
CA ALA A 27 11.58 -12.70 0.63
C ALA A 27 10.38 -13.16 -0.22
N ALA A 28 9.76 -14.28 0.13
CA ALA A 28 8.56 -14.78 -0.54
C ALA A 28 7.39 -13.80 -0.42
N ASN A 29 7.21 -13.20 0.75
CA ASN A 29 6.16 -12.20 1.01
C ASN A 29 6.35 -10.95 0.16
N THR A 30 7.59 -10.46 0.03
CA THR A 30 7.94 -9.30 -0.79
C THR A 30 7.76 -9.59 -2.27
N GLY A 31 8.26 -10.74 -2.74
CA GLY A 31 8.10 -11.18 -4.13
C GLY A 31 6.62 -11.31 -4.52
N ALA A 32 5.79 -11.88 -3.65
CA ALA A 32 4.36 -11.97 -3.91
C ALA A 32 3.65 -10.61 -3.87
N ALA A 33 4.04 -9.68 -2.98
CA ALA A 33 3.50 -8.32 -3.01
C ALA A 33 3.85 -7.57 -4.29
N LEU A 34 5.06 -7.77 -4.81
CA LEU A 34 5.47 -7.23 -6.10
C LEU A 34 4.62 -7.82 -7.23
N LEU A 35 4.45 -9.15 -7.26
CA LEU A 35 3.58 -9.84 -8.23
C LEU A 35 2.15 -9.30 -8.17
N GLY A 36 1.57 -9.15 -6.98
CA GLY A 36 0.24 -8.58 -6.82
C GLY A 36 0.14 -7.14 -7.27
N SER A 37 1.19 -6.33 -7.05
CA SER A 37 1.23 -4.93 -7.51
C SER A 37 1.30 -4.84 -9.04
N VAL A 38 2.12 -5.70 -9.67
CA VAL A 38 2.22 -5.80 -11.14
C VAL A 38 0.90 -6.29 -11.72
N ALA A 39 0.28 -7.31 -11.15
CA ALA A 39 -1.02 -7.80 -11.59
C ALA A 39 -2.12 -6.74 -11.45
N ASN A 40 -2.14 -5.97 -10.36
CA ASN A 40 -3.08 -4.85 -10.23
C ASN A 40 -2.81 -3.71 -11.23
N PHE A 41 -1.55 -3.46 -11.59
CA PHE A 41 -1.21 -2.53 -12.66
C PHE A 41 -1.75 -3.06 -14.01
N LEU A 42 -1.46 -4.32 -14.33
CA LEU A 42 -1.94 -4.99 -15.55
C LEU A 42 -3.47 -5.00 -15.64
N LEU A 43 -4.16 -5.23 -14.52
CA LEU A 43 -5.62 -5.16 -14.45
C LEU A 43 -6.13 -3.84 -14.99
N ILE A 44 -5.52 -2.73 -14.56
CA ILE A 44 -5.91 -1.39 -15.00
C ILE A 44 -5.59 -1.21 -16.47
N VAL A 45 -4.41 -1.64 -16.93
CA VAL A 45 -4.06 -1.63 -18.37
C VAL A 45 -5.13 -2.35 -19.20
N LEU A 46 -5.51 -3.56 -18.80
CA LEU A 46 -6.52 -4.35 -19.50
C LEU A 46 -7.86 -3.62 -19.53
N VAL A 47 -8.33 -3.12 -18.38
CA VAL A 47 -9.60 -2.39 -18.30
C VAL A 47 -9.60 -1.17 -19.23
N THR A 48 -8.53 -0.37 -19.22
CA THR A 48 -8.42 0.83 -20.07
C THR A 48 -8.26 0.54 -21.57
N ARG A 49 -7.80 -0.67 -21.93
CA ARG A 49 -7.52 -1.07 -23.32
C ARG A 49 -8.69 -1.76 -23.99
N PHE A 50 -9.48 -2.51 -23.24
CA PHE A 50 -10.60 -3.30 -23.75
C PHE A 50 -11.95 -2.60 -23.60
N TRP A 51 -12.09 -1.66 -22.65
CA TRP A 51 -13.33 -0.92 -22.40
C TRP A 51 -13.16 0.58 -22.61
N SER A 52 -14.28 1.28 -22.81
CA SER A 52 -14.31 2.73 -22.94
C SER A 52 -13.82 3.43 -21.66
N THR A 53 -13.38 4.68 -21.78
CA THR A 53 -13.00 5.49 -20.61
C THR A 53 -14.14 5.67 -19.62
N SER A 54 -15.40 5.71 -20.09
CA SER A 54 -16.59 5.75 -19.22
C SER A 54 -16.75 4.46 -18.41
N ASP A 55 -16.79 3.30 -19.08
CA ASP A 55 -16.97 2.00 -18.41
C ASP A 55 -15.82 1.70 -17.42
N ALA A 56 -14.58 1.99 -17.83
CA ALA A 56 -13.41 1.87 -16.99
C ALA A 56 -13.53 2.75 -15.74
N GLY A 57 -14.04 3.98 -15.91
CA GLY A 57 -14.27 4.94 -14.84
C GLY A 57 -15.29 4.46 -13.83
N VAL A 58 -16.44 3.95 -14.29
CA VAL A 58 -17.48 3.36 -13.44
C VAL A 58 -16.90 2.20 -12.63
N LEU A 59 -16.16 1.28 -13.26
CA LEU A 59 -15.53 0.17 -12.54
C LEU A 59 -14.51 0.66 -11.50
N PHE A 60 -13.63 1.61 -11.84
CA PHE A 60 -12.62 2.10 -10.89
C PHE A 60 -13.25 2.84 -9.72
N ALA A 61 -14.33 3.59 -9.94
CA ALA A 61 -15.11 4.21 -8.88
C ALA A 61 -15.77 3.15 -7.99
N ALA A 62 -16.47 2.19 -8.60
CA ALA A 62 -17.21 1.15 -7.88
C ALA A 62 -16.29 0.22 -7.08
N THR A 63 -15.14 -0.17 -7.64
CA THR A 63 -14.12 -0.95 -6.92
C THR A 63 -13.43 -0.13 -5.83
N SER A 64 -13.25 1.18 -6.02
CA SER A 64 -12.73 2.06 -4.96
C SER A 64 -13.71 2.19 -3.80
N PHE A 65 -15.00 2.34 -4.10
CA PHE A 65 -16.08 2.32 -3.10
C PHE A 65 -16.14 0.97 -2.36
N PHE A 66 -16.10 -0.14 -3.10
CA PHE A 66 -16.06 -1.48 -2.53
C PHE A 66 -14.90 -1.65 -1.55
N ASN A 67 -13.69 -1.19 -1.90
CA ASN A 67 -12.51 -1.29 -1.03
C ASN A 67 -12.63 -0.45 0.26
N ILE A 68 -13.24 0.73 0.19
CA ILE A 68 -13.52 1.57 1.37
C ILE A 68 -14.50 0.86 2.29
N VAL A 69 -15.60 0.37 1.74
CA VAL A 69 -16.63 -0.36 2.49
C VAL A 69 -16.09 -1.66 3.06
N LEU A 70 -15.23 -2.37 2.34
CA LEU A 70 -14.53 -3.56 2.82
C LEU A 70 -13.65 -3.22 4.04
N ALA A 71 -12.86 -2.14 3.96
CA ALA A 71 -12.03 -1.68 5.07
C ALA A 71 -12.87 -1.28 6.30
N LEU A 72 -14.03 -0.65 6.08
CA LEU A 72 -14.99 -0.33 7.13
C LEU A 72 -15.57 -1.60 7.77
N ALA A 73 -15.99 -2.57 6.95
CA ALA A 73 -16.60 -3.82 7.40
C ALA A 73 -15.67 -4.66 8.27
N HIS A 74 -14.36 -4.58 8.05
CA HIS A 74 -13.39 -5.27 8.90
C HIS A 74 -13.33 -4.74 10.35
N LEU A 75 -13.65 -3.47 10.60
CA LEU A 75 -13.52 -2.84 11.92
C LEU A 75 -12.12 -2.98 12.56
N GLY A 76 -11.09 -3.27 11.75
CA GLY A 76 -9.73 -3.61 12.17
C GLY A 76 -9.55 -5.02 12.77
N SER A 77 -10.61 -5.83 12.80
CA SER A 77 -10.61 -7.18 13.41
C SER A 77 -9.53 -8.10 12.86
N ASP A 78 -9.17 -7.97 11.58
CA ASP A 78 -8.10 -8.71 10.92
C ASP A 78 -6.74 -8.47 11.62
N GLN A 79 -6.40 -7.23 11.93
CA GLN A 79 -5.16 -6.87 12.63
C GLN A 79 -5.20 -7.31 14.10
N GLY A 80 -6.36 -7.15 14.75
CA GLY A 80 -6.58 -7.59 16.13
C GLY A 80 -6.38 -9.08 16.27
N MET A 81 -7.01 -9.87 15.39
CA MET A 81 -6.91 -11.33 15.39
C MET A 81 -5.47 -11.80 15.22
N VAL A 82 -4.71 -11.24 14.27
CA VAL A 82 -3.30 -11.60 14.08
C VAL A 82 -2.50 -11.42 15.38
N ARG A 83 -2.63 -10.26 16.05
CA ARG A 83 -1.86 -10.00 17.28
C ARG A 83 -2.28 -10.88 18.44
N PHE A 84 -3.57 -10.95 18.76
CA PHE A 84 -4.04 -11.64 19.96
C PHE A 84 -3.89 -13.15 19.83
N ILE A 85 -4.09 -13.72 18.62
CA ILE A 85 -3.83 -15.13 18.36
C ILE A 85 -2.34 -15.43 18.50
N ALA A 86 -1.46 -14.60 17.92
CA ALA A 86 -0.01 -14.78 18.04
C ALA A 86 0.47 -14.68 19.50
N TRP A 87 -0.10 -13.76 20.28
CA TRP A 87 0.22 -13.62 21.70
C TRP A 87 -0.22 -14.83 22.53
N ASN A 88 -1.44 -15.35 22.29
CA ASN A 88 -1.94 -16.57 22.93
C ASN A 88 -1.14 -17.82 22.53
N SER A 89 -0.67 -17.90 21.28
CA SER A 89 0.17 -19.00 20.81
C SER A 89 1.57 -18.99 21.44
N ALA A 90 2.09 -17.81 21.80
CA ALA A 90 3.40 -17.68 22.45
C ALA A 90 3.38 -17.93 23.96
N HIS A 91 2.23 -17.73 24.62
CA HIS A 91 2.06 -17.91 26.07
C HIS A 91 1.16 -19.13 26.34
N SER A 92 1.76 -20.32 26.42
CA SER A 92 1.07 -21.56 26.74
C SER A 92 0.23 -21.41 28.03
N GLY A 93 -1.10 -21.54 27.92
CA GLY A 93 -2.03 -21.48 29.06
C GLY A 93 -2.82 -20.18 29.25
N SER A 94 -2.62 -19.13 28.43
CA SER A 94 -3.22 -17.79 28.64
C SER A 94 -4.62 -17.56 28.04
N GLY A 95 -5.27 -18.61 27.55
CA GLY A 95 -6.64 -18.57 27.05
C GLY A 95 -6.71 -18.73 25.54
N GLY A 96 -7.46 -19.74 25.07
CA GLY A 96 -7.35 -20.13 23.68
C GLY A 96 -8.03 -19.18 22.69
N SER A 97 -7.52 -19.27 21.48
CA SER A 97 -7.78 -18.37 20.36
C SER A 97 -9.21 -18.45 19.81
N ARG A 98 -10.02 -19.42 20.25
CA ARG A 98 -11.39 -19.60 19.78
C ARG A 98 -12.29 -18.40 20.11
N LEU A 99 -12.14 -17.81 21.29
CA LEU A 99 -12.89 -16.60 21.66
C LEU A 99 -12.48 -15.42 20.77
N ILE A 100 -11.17 -15.22 20.57
CA ILE A 100 -10.63 -14.15 19.71
C ILE A 100 -11.14 -14.28 18.27
N ILE A 101 -11.15 -15.50 17.73
CA ILE A 101 -11.68 -15.77 16.39
C ILE A 101 -13.16 -15.38 16.31
N LYS A 102 -14.00 -15.81 17.26
CA LYS A 102 -15.43 -15.46 17.27
C LYS A 102 -15.67 -13.95 17.40
N VAL A 103 -14.96 -13.30 18.32
CA VAL A 103 -15.11 -11.87 18.65
C VAL A 103 -14.60 -10.97 17.52
N GLY A 104 -13.57 -11.41 16.79
CA GLY A 104 -13.12 -10.70 15.59
C GLY A 104 -14.03 -10.95 14.38
N MET A 105 -14.46 -12.20 14.17
CA MET A 105 -15.17 -12.59 12.96
C MET A 105 -16.64 -12.17 12.92
N LEU A 106 -17.40 -12.45 13.98
CA LEU A 106 -18.86 -12.25 13.96
C LEU A 106 -19.25 -10.77 13.80
N PRO A 107 -18.66 -9.80 14.53
CA PRO A 107 -19.04 -8.39 14.40
C PRO A 107 -18.68 -7.80 13.03
N ALA A 108 -17.55 -8.23 12.44
CA ALA A 108 -17.16 -7.80 11.11
C ALA A 108 -18.01 -8.43 10.00
N LEU A 109 -18.42 -9.70 10.13
CA LEU A 109 -19.39 -10.30 9.22
C LEU A 109 -20.76 -9.62 9.35
N ALA A 110 -21.21 -9.32 10.57
CA ALA A 110 -22.44 -8.58 10.80
C ALA A 110 -22.38 -7.18 10.18
N MET A 111 -21.24 -6.48 10.32
CA MET A 111 -21.01 -5.20 9.66
C MET A 111 -21.00 -5.34 8.13
N ALA A 112 -20.37 -6.38 7.59
CA ALA A 112 -20.36 -6.64 6.15
C ALA A 112 -21.78 -6.86 5.60
N ILE A 113 -22.60 -7.66 6.29
CA ILE A 113 -24.01 -7.89 5.92
C ILE A 113 -24.81 -6.59 6.06
N PHE A 114 -24.60 -5.82 7.14
CA PHE A 114 -25.27 -4.54 7.36
C PHE A 114 -24.98 -3.55 6.23
N VAL A 115 -23.70 -3.37 5.89
CA VAL A 115 -23.32 -2.45 4.80
C VAL A 115 -23.78 -2.99 3.44
N MET A 116 -23.75 -4.32 3.23
CA MET A 116 -24.31 -4.92 2.03
C MET A 116 -25.78 -4.58 1.87
N VAL A 117 -26.61 -4.79 2.90
CA VAL A 117 -28.04 -4.46 2.88
C VAL A 117 -28.26 -2.97 2.63
N ILE A 118 -27.51 -2.08 3.27
CA ILE A 118 -27.57 -0.64 3.02
C ILE A 118 -27.28 -0.33 1.55
N CYS A 119 -26.20 -0.87 0.99
CA CYS A 119 -25.84 -0.59 -0.40
C CYS A 119 -26.84 -1.19 -1.40
N LEU A 120 -27.51 -2.31 -1.07
CA LEU A 120 -28.58 -2.86 -1.89
C LEU A 120 -29.81 -1.93 -1.88
N VAL A 121 -30.21 -1.43 -0.71
CA VAL A 121 -31.35 -0.50 -0.54
C VAL A 121 -31.06 0.84 -1.23
N PHE A 122 -29.86 1.38 -1.06
CA PHE A 122 -29.42 2.65 -1.66
C PHE A 122 -28.70 2.44 -3.02
N GLY A 123 -28.98 1.34 -3.73
CA GLY A 123 -28.27 0.99 -4.96
C GLY A 123 -28.40 2.02 -6.08
N SER A 124 -29.59 2.60 -6.24
CA SER A 124 -29.87 3.64 -7.26
C SER A 124 -29.16 4.98 -7.00
N PRO A 125 -29.24 5.61 -5.80
CA PRO A 125 -28.46 6.82 -5.54
C PRO A 125 -26.95 6.54 -5.53
N LEU A 126 -26.53 5.33 -5.18
CA LEU A 126 -25.13 4.95 -5.22
C LEU A 126 -24.63 4.77 -6.66
N SER A 127 -25.43 4.21 -7.57
CA SER A 127 -25.05 4.05 -8.97
C SER A 127 -24.91 5.39 -9.69
N SER A 128 -25.79 6.36 -9.40
CA SER A 128 -25.67 7.70 -9.96
C SER A 128 -24.44 8.44 -9.42
N MET A 129 -24.12 8.30 -8.12
CA MET A 129 -22.88 8.84 -7.54
C MET A 129 -21.62 8.23 -8.17
N LEU A 130 -21.68 6.97 -8.60
CA LEU A 130 -20.57 6.26 -9.24
C LEU A 130 -20.53 6.47 -10.76
N GLY A 131 -21.32 7.39 -11.29
CA GLY A 131 -21.23 7.87 -12.67
C GLY A 131 -21.78 6.90 -13.71
N ALA A 132 -22.70 6.00 -13.34
CA ALA A 132 -23.36 5.16 -14.33
C ALA A 132 -24.40 5.96 -15.13
N ASP A 133 -24.28 5.97 -16.46
CA ASP A 133 -25.18 6.68 -17.37
C ASP A 133 -26.59 6.06 -17.37
N ASP A 134 -26.66 4.73 -17.39
CA ASP A 134 -27.90 3.98 -17.14
C ASP A 134 -27.96 3.56 -15.67
N VAL A 135 -28.92 4.12 -14.94
CA VAL A 135 -29.15 3.86 -13.51
C VAL A 135 -29.36 2.37 -13.27
N THR A 136 -30.00 1.64 -14.20
CA THR A 136 -30.34 0.23 -14.03
C THR A 136 -29.11 -0.67 -14.15
N ASP A 137 -28.27 -0.48 -15.17
CA ASP A 137 -27.02 -1.23 -15.34
C ASP A 137 -26.00 -0.88 -14.26
N GLY A 138 -25.90 0.40 -13.89
CA GLY A 138 -25.06 0.86 -12.79
C GLY A 138 -25.46 0.28 -11.44
N GLN A 139 -26.77 0.22 -11.17
CA GLN A 139 -27.31 -0.36 -9.95
C GLN A 139 -27.01 -1.87 -9.87
N ALA A 140 -27.20 -2.59 -10.98
CA ALA A 140 -26.86 -4.00 -11.04
C ALA A 140 -25.35 -4.25 -10.85
N LEU A 141 -24.48 -3.37 -11.35
CA LEU A 141 -23.03 -3.44 -11.11
C LEU A 141 -22.69 -3.28 -9.62
N VAL A 142 -23.27 -2.26 -8.97
CA VAL A 142 -23.10 -2.04 -7.52
C VAL A 142 -23.58 -3.26 -6.74
N TRP A 143 -24.74 -3.81 -7.07
CA TRP A 143 -25.28 -4.99 -6.42
C TRP A 143 -24.39 -6.22 -6.57
N VAL A 144 -23.85 -6.47 -7.77
CA VAL A 144 -22.89 -7.56 -7.99
C VAL A 144 -21.69 -7.40 -7.08
N LEU A 145 -21.03 -6.24 -7.06
CA LEU A 145 -19.83 -6.05 -6.24
C LEU A 145 -20.14 -6.21 -4.75
N VAL A 146 -21.19 -5.54 -4.27
CA VAL A 146 -21.56 -5.53 -2.86
C VAL A 146 -22.02 -6.91 -2.37
N ALA A 147 -22.62 -7.75 -3.23
CA ALA A 147 -22.96 -9.13 -2.88
C ALA A 147 -21.72 -9.98 -2.51
N PHE A 148 -20.53 -9.64 -3.03
CA PHE A 148 -19.26 -10.28 -2.65
C PHE A 148 -18.61 -9.67 -1.39
N LEU A 149 -19.20 -8.64 -0.78
CA LEU A 149 -18.62 -8.00 0.40
C LEU A 149 -18.48 -8.96 1.60
N PRO A 150 -19.51 -9.73 2.02
CA PRO A 150 -19.35 -10.70 3.11
C PRO A 150 -18.32 -11.80 2.78
N VAL A 151 -18.25 -12.19 1.50
CA VAL A 151 -17.29 -13.19 0.99
C VAL A 151 -15.86 -12.65 1.15
N ALA A 152 -15.61 -11.41 0.75
CA ALA A 152 -14.30 -10.76 0.87
C ALA A 152 -13.88 -10.60 2.34
N VAL A 153 -14.79 -10.16 3.21
CA VAL A 153 -14.51 -10.02 4.65
C VAL A 153 -14.15 -11.36 5.28
N LEU A 154 -14.93 -12.41 5.03
CA LEU A 154 -14.65 -13.75 5.57
C LEU A 154 -13.32 -14.29 5.09
N TYR A 155 -13.05 -14.13 3.79
CA TYR A 155 -11.80 -14.55 3.17
C TYR A 155 -10.58 -13.90 3.85
N GLU A 156 -10.57 -12.57 4.00
CA GLU A 156 -9.45 -11.86 4.63
C GLU A 156 -9.31 -12.21 6.12
N GLN A 157 -10.41 -12.48 6.81
CA GLN A 157 -10.39 -12.94 8.20
C GLN A 157 -9.84 -14.36 8.36
N PHE A 158 -10.18 -15.29 7.47
CA PHE A 158 -9.58 -16.63 7.48
C PHE A 158 -8.07 -16.56 7.32
N LEU A 159 -7.59 -15.71 6.43
CA LEU A 159 -6.16 -15.45 6.28
C LEU A 159 -5.56 -14.77 7.50
N ALA A 160 -6.27 -13.86 8.15
CA ALA A 160 -5.84 -13.22 9.40
C ALA A 160 -5.64 -14.24 10.54
N VAL A 161 -6.52 -15.24 10.67
CA VAL A 161 -6.33 -16.35 11.62
C VAL A 161 -5.07 -17.14 11.29
N CYS A 162 -4.90 -17.54 10.02
CA CYS A 162 -3.69 -18.26 9.59
C CYS A 162 -2.42 -17.46 9.93
N ARG A 163 -2.44 -16.15 9.70
CA ARG A 163 -1.34 -15.25 10.04
C ARG A 163 -1.10 -15.18 11.55
N GLY A 164 -2.15 -15.17 12.37
CA GLY A 164 -2.05 -15.20 13.83
C GLY A 164 -1.31 -16.43 14.35
N PHE A 165 -1.49 -17.58 13.71
CA PHE A 165 -0.73 -18.81 13.98
C PHE A 165 0.66 -18.85 13.31
N ALA A 166 1.18 -17.71 12.83
CA ALA A 166 2.44 -17.59 12.11
C ALA A 166 2.51 -18.39 10.77
N VAL A 167 1.38 -18.82 10.22
CA VAL A 167 1.30 -19.52 8.93
C VAL A 167 1.05 -18.51 7.81
N MET A 168 2.13 -17.99 7.22
CA MET A 168 2.06 -16.94 6.17
C MET A 168 1.72 -17.45 4.77
N ARG A 169 2.00 -18.74 4.47
CA ARG A 169 1.86 -19.31 3.12
C ARG A 169 0.48 -19.08 2.49
N PRO A 170 -0.66 -19.27 3.19
CA PRO A 170 -1.99 -19.01 2.64
C PRO A 170 -2.18 -17.55 2.22
N THR A 171 -1.67 -16.58 2.99
CA THR A 171 -1.76 -15.16 2.60
C THR A 171 -0.93 -14.88 1.35
N ILE A 172 0.30 -15.41 1.29
CA ILE A 172 1.20 -15.20 0.15
C ILE A 172 0.60 -15.81 -1.13
N VAL A 173 0.14 -17.06 -1.07
CA VAL A 173 -0.38 -17.77 -2.25
C VAL A 173 -1.76 -17.25 -2.65
N VAL A 174 -2.70 -17.15 -1.72
CA VAL A 174 -4.11 -16.85 -2.06
C VAL A 174 -4.31 -15.35 -2.29
N GLU A 175 -3.77 -14.49 -1.42
CA GLU A 175 -4.03 -13.05 -1.47
C GLU A 175 -3.09 -12.27 -2.37
N ARG A 176 -1.79 -12.55 -2.25
CA ARG A 176 -0.77 -11.77 -2.96
C ARG A 176 -0.52 -12.26 -4.39
N ALA A 177 -0.78 -13.53 -4.68
CA ALA A 177 -0.58 -14.11 -6.00
C ALA A 177 -1.90 -14.50 -6.69
N LEU A 178 -2.64 -15.47 -6.14
CA LEU A 178 -3.78 -16.07 -6.83
C LEU A 178 -4.90 -15.07 -7.12
N ARG A 179 -5.39 -14.32 -6.11
CA ARG A 179 -6.47 -13.33 -6.29
C ARG A 179 -6.20 -12.36 -7.45
N PRO A 180 -5.09 -11.59 -7.45
CA PRO A 180 -4.84 -10.62 -8.51
C PRO A 180 -4.53 -11.28 -9.87
N ILE A 181 -3.88 -12.45 -9.90
CA ILE A 181 -3.67 -13.20 -11.15
C ILE A 181 -5.00 -13.67 -11.75
N LEU A 182 -5.90 -14.23 -10.93
CA LEU A 182 -7.24 -14.63 -11.38
C LEU A 182 -8.04 -13.44 -11.90
N GLN A 183 -8.00 -12.29 -11.22
CA GLN A 183 -8.65 -11.07 -11.71
C GLN A 183 -8.11 -10.67 -13.09
N VAL A 184 -6.80 -10.64 -13.28
CA VAL A 184 -6.18 -10.34 -14.58
C VAL A 184 -6.60 -11.32 -15.66
N LEU A 185 -6.56 -12.63 -15.38
CA LEU A 185 -6.91 -13.66 -16.36
C LEU A 185 -8.38 -13.60 -16.76
N LEU A 186 -9.29 -13.41 -15.79
CA LEU A 186 -10.72 -13.31 -16.06
C LEU A 186 -11.07 -12.02 -16.82
N ILE A 187 -10.48 -10.89 -16.43
CA ILE A 187 -10.68 -9.61 -17.13
C ILE A 187 -10.14 -9.70 -18.56
N LEU A 188 -8.97 -10.32 -18.76
CA LEU A 188 -8.42 -10.56 -20.09
C LEU A 188 -9.37 -11.44 -20.93
N ALA A 189 -9.87 -12.53 -20.37
CA ALA A 189 -10.78 -13.44 -21.07
C ALA A 189 -12.07 -12.71 -21.52
N ILE A 190 -12.65 -11.89 -20.64
CA ILE A 190 -13.87 -11.13 -20.94
C ILE A 190 -13.58 -9.98 -21.91
N GLY A 191 -12.42 -9.34 -21.81
CA GLY A 191 -11.99 -8.30 -22.74
C GLY A 191 -11.85 -8.84 -24.16
N ILE A 192 -11.21 -10.01 -24.31
CA ILE A 192 -11.07 -10.69 -25.61
C ILE A 192 -12.44 -11.14 -26.16
N SER A 193 -13.37 -11.57 -25.30
CA SER A 193 -14.71 -11.97 -25.74
C SER A 193 -15.63 -10.78 -26.08
N GLY A 194 -15.20 -9.54 -25.85
CA GLY A 194 -16.05 -8.36 -26.01
C GLY A 194 -17.19 -8.28 -24.99
N GLY A 195 -16.97 -8.81 -23.79
CA GLY A 195 -17.99 -8.84 -22.74
C GLY A 195 -18.27 -7.44 -22.16
N GLY A 196 -19.54 -7.15 -21.88
CA GLY A 196 -19.97 -5.87 -21.31
C GLY A 196 -19.53 -5.64 -19.87
N ILE A 197 -19.83 -4.45 -19.35
CA ILE A 197 -19.40 -3.98 -18.01
C ILE A 197 -19.86 -4.88 -16.85
N MET A 198 -21.01 -5.56 -16.98
CA MET A 198 -21.51 -6.48 -15.96
C MET A 198 -20.59 -7.70 -15.79
N LEU A 199 -20.19 -8.30 -16.91
CA LEU A 199 -19.26 -9.42 -16.91
C LEU A 199 -17.90 -9.01 -16.36
N LEU A 200 -17.46 -7.79 -16.68
CA LEU A 200 -16.24 -7.20 -16.12
C LEU A 200 -16.31 -7.08 -14.57
N ALA A 201 -17.43 -6.60 -14.02
CA ALA A 201 -17.64 -6.52 -12.58
C ALA A 201 -17.63 -7.91 -11.91
N VAL A 202 -18.28 -8.90 -12.52
CA VAL A 202 -18.24 -10.29 -12.05
C VAL A 202 -16.82 -10.85 -12.11
N ALA A 203 -16.06 -10.62 -13.18
CA ALA A 203 -14.66 -11.03 -13.33
C ALA A 203 -13.78 -10.49 -12.20
N TRP A 204 -14.03 -9.25 -11.80
CA TRP A 204 -13.28 -8.60 -10.73
C TRP A 204 -13.64 -9.19 -9.35
N ALA A 205 -14.92 -9.51 -9.11
CA ALA A 205 -15.43 -9.92 -7.81
C ALA A 205 -15.35 -11.44 -7.54
N ILE A 206 -15.57 -12.28 -8.56
CA ILE A 206 -15.61 -13.75 -8.38
C ILE A 206 -14.33 -14.37 -7.80
N PRO A 207 -13.11 -13.81 -8.01
CA PRO A 207 -11.90 -14.32 -7.37
C PRO A 207 -11.96 -14.30 -5.84
N TYR A 208 -12.74 -13.41 -5.20
CA TYR A 208 -12.93 -13.45 -3.75
C TYR A 208 -13.60 -14.75 -3.30
N ALA A 209 -14.54 -15.30 -4.07
CA ALA A 209 -15.21 -16.56 -3.74
C ALA A 209 -14.27 -17.76 -3.86
N VAL A 210 -13.48 -17.82 -4.93
CA VAL A 210 -12.43 -18.85 -5.10
C VAL A 210 -11.43 -18.78 -3.94
N CYS A 211 -11.02 -17.56 -3.58
CA CYS A 211 -10.09 -17.33 -2.48
C CYS A 211 -10.69 -17.68 -1.11
N LEU A 212 -11.99 -17.46 -0.89
CA LEU A 212 -12.68 -17.88 0.33
C LEU A 212 -12.62 -19.39 0.52
N ILE A 213 -12.84 -20.18 -0.53
CA ILE A 213 -12.79 -21.65 -0.46
C ILE A 213 -11.39 -22.11 -0.05
N LEU A 214 -10.35 -21.57 -0.69
CA LEU A 214 -8.96 -21.93 -0.40
C LEU A 214 -8.50 -21.44 0.99
N ALA A 215 -8.90 -20.24 1.39
CA ALA A 215 -8.62 -19.71 2.72
C ALA A 215 -9.36 -20.51 3.80
N GLY A 216 -10.58 -20.98 3.53
CA GLY A 216 -11.35 -21.86 4.41
C GLY A 216 -10.66 -23.21 4.58
N ALA A 217 -10.18 -23.83 3.50
CA ALA A 217 -9.39 -25.06 3.57
C ALA A 217 -8.08 -24.87 4.37
N ALA A 218 -7.39 -23.75 4.16
CA ALA A 218 -6.19 -23.41 4.91
C ALA A 218 -6.48 -23.18 6.40
N LEU A 219 -7.56 -22.47 6.72
CA LEU A 219 -8.01 -22.24 8.09
C LEU A 219 -8.31 -23.57 8.79
N LEU A 220 -9.09 -24.45 8.16
CA LEU A 220 -9.42 -25.76 8.73
C LEU A 220 -8.17 -26.58 9.01
N LYS A 221 -7.17 -26.52 8.11
CA LYS A 221 -5.88 -27.18 8.33
C LYS A 221 -5.14 -26.60 9.54
N VAL A 222 -5.02 -25.27 9.62
CA VAL A 222 -4.35 -24.59 10.74
C VAL A 222 -5.03 -24.90 12.08
N LEU A 223 -6.37 -24.90 12.12
CA LEU A 223 -7.13 -25.21 13.32
C LEU A 223 -6.95 -26.68 13.76
N LYS A 224 -6.86 -27.62 12.81
CA LYS A 224 -6.60 -29.04 13.09
C LYS A 224 -5.18 -29.29 13.60
N GLU A 225 -4.19 -28.55 13.11
CA GLU A 225 -2.78 -28.67 13.53
C GLU A 225 -2.51 -28.00 14.89
N ASN A 226 -3.43 -27.16 15.40
CA ASN A 226 -3.24 -26.39 16.63
C ASN A 226 -4.41 -26.55 17.63
N PRO A 227 -4.84 -27.78 17.98
CA PRO A 227 -6.03 -28.00 18.79
C PRO A 227 -5.90 -27.43 20.22
N ASP A 228 -4.71 -27.53 20.82
CA ASP A 228 -4.47 -27.10 22.20
C ASP A 228 -4.59 -25.58 22.37
N HIS A 229 -4.30 -24.83 21.30
CA HIS A 229 -4.43 -23.38 21.26
C HIS A 229 -5.88 -22.89 21.07
N LEU A 230 -6.86 -23.79 20.89
CA LEU A 230 -8.28 -23.46 20.68
C LEU A 230 -9.16 -23.64 21.91
N SER A 231 -8.55 -24.00 23.05
CA SER A 231 -9.22 -24.13 24.35
C SER A 231 -9.95 -22.85 24.78
N SER A 232 -11.00 -22.95 25.60
CA SER A 232 -11.69 -21.75 26.08
C SER A 232 -10.81 -21.02 27.11
N PRO A 233 -10.77 -19.67 27.14
CA PRO A 233 -10.08 -18.96 28.21
C PRO A 233 -10.61 -19.36 29.59
N SER A 234 -9.70 -19.56 30.54
CA SER A 234 -10.01 -19.71 31.97
C SER A 234 -10.36 -18.37 32.64
N THR A 235 -10.08 -17.25 31.96
CA THR A 235 -10.31 -15.87 32.38
C THR A 235 -11.71 -15.34 32.03
N GLU A 236 -12.10 -14.23 32.67
CA GLU A 236 -13.35 -13.52 32.38
C GLU A 236 -13.42 -13.07 30.91
N HIS A 237 -14.41 -13.60 30.17
CA HIS A 237 -14.58 -13.36 28.74
C HIS A 237 -14.75 -11.86 28.40
N VAL A 238 -15.35 -11.09 29.32
CA VAL A 238 -15.60 -9.66 29.14
C VAL A 238 -14.31 -8.85 29.07
N ALA A 239 -13.31 -9.18 29.91
CA ALA A 239 -12.02 -8.49 29.91
C ALA A 239 -11.27 -8.70 28.59
N VAL A 240 -11.24 -9.94 28.09
CA VAL A 240 -10.60 -10.29 26.81
C VAL A 240 -11.25 -9.56 25.63
N VAL A 241 -12.58 -9.51 25.59
CA VAL A 241 -13.32 -8.79 24.54
C VAL A 241 -13.05 -7.29 24.58
N ARG A 242 -13.08 -6.69 25.77
CA ARG A 242 -12.79 -5.27 25.97
C ARG A 242 -11.38 -4.93 25.52
N ASP A 243 -10.39 -5.72 25.92
CA ASP A 243 -8.99 -5.46 25.62
C ASP A 243 -8.70 -5.65 24.12
N PHE A 244 -9.37 -6.62 23.48
CA PHE A 244 -9.38 -6.78 22.03
C PHE A 244 -9.87 -5.50 21.34
N TRP A 245 -11.07 -5.03 21.63
CA TRP A 245 -11.65 -3.87 20.94
C TRP A 245 -10.95 -2.54 21.26
N LYS A 246 -10.46 -2.36 22.50
CA LYS A 246 -9.66 -1.19 22.89
C LYS A 246 -8.38 -1.07 22.06
N PHE A 247 -7.77 -2.19 21.69
CA PHE A 247 -6.59 -2.22 20.84
C PHE A 247 -6.93 -2.14 19.34
N THR A 248 -8.01 -2.81 18.93
CA THR A 248 -8.37 -3.06 17.54
C THR A 248 -9.08 -1.86 16.90
N ALA A 249 -10.04 -1.22 17.59
CA ALA A 249 -10.85 -0.15 17.00
C ALA A 249 -10.01 1.06 16.52
N PRO A 250 -9.03 1.59 17.26
CA PRO A 250 -8.19 2.69 16.77
C PRO A 250 -7.35 2.30 15.55
N ARG A 251 -6.91 1.04 15.46
CA ARG A 251 -6.19 0.52 14.28
C ARG A 251 -7.10 0.32 13.09
N GLY A 252 -8.33 -0.14 13.31
CA GLY A 252 -9.36 -0.20 12.28
C GLY A 252 -9.64 1.17 11.70
N LEU A 253 -9.79 2.19 12.55
CA LEU A 253 -9.95 3.58 12.11
C LEU A 253 -8.74 4.08 11.31
N ALA A 254 -7.52 3.76 11.74
CA ALA A 254 -6.31 4.09 10.99
C ALA A 254 -6.27 3.43 9.61
N ARG A 255 -6.65 2.15 9.53
CA ARG A 255 -6.72 1.42 8.28
C ARG A 255 -7.79 2.01 7.35
N LEU A 256 -8.95 2.35 7.88
CA LEU A 256 -10.02 2.99 7.12
C LEU A 256 -9.55 4.34 6.57
N ALA A 257 -8.96 5.20 7.40
CA ALA A 257 -8.44 6.50 6.96
C ALA A 257 -7.37 6.34 5.87
N GLN A 258 -6.50 5.34 5.99
CA GLN A 258 -5.48 5.02 5.00
C GLN A 258 -6.07 4.48 3.68
N VAL A 259 -7.19 3.77 3.72
CA VAL A 259 -7.88 3.31 2.49
C VAL A 259 -8.64 4.46 1.85
N MET A 260 -9.31 5.29 2.63
CA MET A 260 -10.01 6.49 2.17
C MET A 260 -9.06 7.41 1.40
N ILE A 261 -7.90 7.78 1.98
CA ILE A 261 -6.94 8.67 1.32
C ILE A 261 -6.35 8.08 0.02
N GLN A 262 -6.50 6.77 -0.22
CA GLN A 262 -6.03 6.12 -1.45
C GLN A 262 -7.13 5.91 -2.49
N ARG A 263 -8.40 6.04 -2.12
CA ARG A 263 -9.54 5.58 -2.92
C ARG A 263 -10.63 6.64 -3.08
N SER A 264 -10.73 7.60 -2.16
CA SER A 264 -11.77 8.62 -2.16
C SER A 264 -11.67 9.56 -3.36
N ASP A 265 -10.47 9.94 -3.80
CA ASP A 265 -10.30 10.84 -4.95
C ASP A 265 -11.01 10.34 -6.20
N VAL A 266 -10.89 9.05 -6.50
CA VAL A 266 -11.55 8.46 -7.68
C VAL A 266 -13.05 8.65 -7.58
N ILE A 267 -13.63 8.43 -6.40
CA ILE A 267 -15.07 8.59 -6.17
C ILE A 267 -15.47 10.07 -6.28
N VAL A 268 -14.72 10.98 -5.66
CA VAL A 268 -15.03 12.42 -5.71
C VAL A 268 -14.90 12.96 -7.14
N VAL A 269 -13.87 12.54 -7.88
CA VAL A 269 -13.71 12.88 -9.30
C VAL A 269 -14.88 12.34 -10.12
N THR A 270 -15.30 11.09 -9.90
CA THR A 270 -16.47 10.51 -10.57
C THR A 270 -17.74 11.29 -10.27
N MET A 271 -17.99 11.64 -9.00
CA MET A 271 -19.18 12.37 -8.58
C MET A 271 -19.27 13.78 -9.17
N LEU A 272 -18.13 14.46 -9.35
CA LEU A 272 -18.09 15.87 -9.76
C LEU A 272 -17.87 16.06 -11.27
N LEU A 273 -17.14 15.15 -11.92
CA LEU A 273 -16.76 15.28 -13.34
C LEU A 273 -17.27 14.12 -14.22
N GLY A 274 -17.81 13.06 -13.63
CA GLY A 274 -18.22 11.85 -14.34
C GLY A 274 -17.13 10.77 -14.40
N PRO A 275 -17.46 9.58 -14.94
CA PRO A 275 -16.60 8.40 -14.88
C PRO A 275 -15.36 8.51 -15.78
N ALA A 276 -15.46 9.06 -16.98
CA ALA A 276 -14.31 9.13 -17.90
C ALA A 276 -13.10 9.91 -17.33
N PRO A 277 -13.27 11.11 -16.74
CA PRO A 277 -12.17 11.78 -16.02
C PRO A 277 -11.61 10.96 -14.86
N ALA A 278 -12.45 10.21 -14.14
CA ALA A 278 -12.00 9.34 -13.05
C ALA A 278 -11.14 8.17 -13.55
N ALA A 279 -11.40 7.66 -14.76
CA ALA A 279 -10.53 6.67 -15.40
C ALA A 279 -9.15 7.26 -15.71
N VAL A 280 -9.11 8.47 -16.29
CA VAL A 280 -7.86 9.18 -16.60
C VAL A 280 -7.06 9.47 -15.32
N TYR A 281 -7.72 9.96 -14.28
CA TYR A 281 -7.12 10.16 -12.96
C TYR A 281 -6.56 8.86 -12.39
N THR A 282 -7.37 7.79 -12.41
CA THR A 282 -6.96 6.47 -11.89
C THR A 282 -5.72 5.95 -12.61
N ALA A 283 -5.66 6.05 -13.95
CA ALA A 283 -4.50 5.64 -14.72
C ALA A 283 -3.24 6.46 -14.34
N ALA A 284 -3.36 7.78 -14.23
CA ALA A 284 -2.27 8.67 -13.84
C ALA A 284 -1.67 8.30 -12.47
N THR A 285 -2.51 7.97 -11.48
CA THR A 285 -2.02 7.62 -10.13
C THR A 285 -1.27 6.28 -10.06
N ARG A 286 -1.40 5.37 -11.04
CA ARG A 286 -0.77 4.04 -10.96
C ARG A 286 0.73 4.02 -11.10
N PHE A 287 1.30 5.00 -11.79
CA PHE A 287 2.76 5.13 -11.86
C PHE A 287 3.39 5.44 -10.49
N LEU A 288 2.63 5.98 -9.53
CA LEU A 288 3.15 6.25 -8.19
C LEU A 288 3.51 4.98 -7.43
N VAL A 289 2.78 3.89 -7.68
CA VAL A 289 2.95 2.60 -6.99
C VAL A 289 4.35 2.04 -7.20
N LEU A 290 4.94 2.24 -8.39
CA LEU A 290 6.27 1.71 -8.72
C LEU A 290 7.36 2.27 -7.81
N GLY A 291 7.34 3.57 -7.53
CA GLY A 291 8.27 4.17 -6.57
C GLY A 291 7.94 3.80 -5.11
N GLN A 292 6.65 3.63 -4.78
CA GLN A 292 6.22 3.19 -3.44
C GLN A 292 6.72 1.77 -3.12
N VAL A 293 6.72 0.86 -4.09
CA VAL A 293 7.28 -0.49 -3.93
C VAL A 293 8.77 -0.42 -3.58
N ALA A 294 9.55 0.42 -4.27
CA ALA A 294 10.96 0.62 -3.98
C ALA A 294 11.18 1.18 -2.56
N THR A 295 10.39 2.19 -2.14
CA THR A 295 10.47 2.71 -0.75
C THR A 295 10.10 1.66 0.29
N SER A 296 9.09 0.82 0.01
CA SER A 296 8.61 -0.21 0.92
C SER A 296 9.63 -1.32 1.14
N ALA A 297 10.43 -1.66 0.12
CA ALA A 297 11.53 -2.61 0.25
C ALA A 297 12.63 -2.09 1.19
N LEU A 298 12.98 -0.80 1.07
CA LEU A 298 13.95 -0.16 1.97
C LEU A 298 13.45 -0.10 3.42
N GLN A 299 12.16 0.18 3.61
CA GLN A 299 11.53 0.22 4.93
C GLN A 299 11.56 -1.15 5.60
N GLN A 300 11.18 -2.22 4.90
CA GLN A 300 11.18 -3.58 5.44
C GLN A 300 12.55 -4.04 5.97
N VAL A 301 13.64 -3.65 5.32
CA VAL A 301 15.02 -4.00 5.77
C VAL A 301 15.44 -3.19 6.99
N SER A 302 14.98 -1.94 7.08
CA SER A 302 15.51 -0.98 8.05
C SER A 302 14.65 -0.84 9.32
N GLU A 303 13.35 -1.16 9.24
CA GLU A 303 12.41 -1.09 10.37
C GLU A 303 12.88 -1.89 11.59
N PRO A 304 13.28 -3.18 11.49
CA PRO A 304 13.76 -3.93 12.64
C PRO A 304 15.01 -3.31 13.28
N GLN A 305 15.89 -2.72 12.47
CA GLN A 305 17.11 -2.06 12.94
C GLN A 305 16.76 -0.77 13.69
N LEU A 306 15.86 0.04 13.14
CA LEU A 306 15.38 1.26 13.79
C LEU A 306 14.70 0.95 15.13
N ALA A 307 13.83 -0.06 15.17
CA ALA A 307 13.18 -0.50 16.40
C ALA A 307 14.21 -0.90 17.49
N LYS A 308 15.23 -1.67 17.12
CA LYS A 308 16.32 -2.08 18.04
C LYS A 308 17.18 -0.90 18.51
N LEU A 309 17.48 0.06 17.64
CA LEU A 309 18.29 1.23 17.99
C LEU A 309 17.51 2.20 18.88
N LEU A 310 16.21 2.38 18.64
CA LEU A 310 15.32 3.19 19.47
C LEU A 310 15.12 2.58 20.85
N SER A 311 14.93 1.26 20.97
CA SER A 311 14.83 0.59 22.28
C SER A 311 16.12 0.64 23.08
N ALA A 312 17.28 0.68 22.39
CA ALA A 312 18.59 0.87 23.00
C ALA A 312 18.99 2.34 23.20
N SER A 313 18.07 3.30 22.94
CA SER A 313 18.31 4.75 23.04
C SER A 313 19.53 5.26 22.25
N ARG A 314 19.94 4.58 21.17
CA ARG A 314 21.11 4.91 20.36
C ARG A 314 20.79 5.95 19.28
N MET A 315 20.42 7.16 19.70
CA MET A 315 19.89 8.19 18.79
C MET A 315 20.85 8.63 17.69
N LYS A 316 22.18 8.70 17.95
CA LYS A 316 23.19 8.97 16.90
C LYS A 316 23.10 7.94 15.76
N ALA A 317 22.94 6.66 16.10
CA ALA A 317 22.81 5.59 15.10
C ALA A 317 21.45 5.64 14.37
N VAL A 318 20.37 6.00 15.06
CA VAL A 318 19.05 6.23 14.43
C VAL A 318 19.16 7.28 13.33
N VAL A 319 19.81 8.43 13.61
CA VAL A 319 20.03 9.50 12.62
C VAL A 319 20.79 8.98 11.39
N VAL A 320 21.85 8.19 11.60
CA VAL A 320 22.64 7.60 10.51
C VAL A 320 21.80 6.68 9.64
N VAL A 321 21.04 5.76 10.25
CA VAL A 321 20.18 4.81 9.51
C VAL A 321 19.09 5.55 8.75
N THR A 322 18.40 6.51 9.36
CA THR A 322 17.35 7.32 8.69
C THR A 322 17.92 8.13 7.54
N ARG A 323 19.09 8.75 7.70
CA ARG A 323 19.78 9.47 6.62
C ARG A 323 20.11 8.53 5.47
N GLN A 324 20.61 7.34 5.78
CA GLN A 324 20.96 6.36 4.75
C GLN A 324 19.73 5.83 4.01
N MET A 325 18.62 5.56 4.71
CA MET A 325 17.34 5.23 4.06
C MET A 325 16.89 6.33 3.10
N THR A 326 17.00 7.59 3.53
CA THR A 326 16.61 8.76 2.73
C THR A 326 17.48 8.85 1.47
N LEU A 327 18.80 8.72 1.62
CA LEU A 327 19.75 8.65 0.50
C LEU A 327 19.43 7.53 -0.48
N TRP A 328 19.23 6.30 0.00
CA TRP A 328 18.88 5.18 -0.87
C TRP A 328 17.53 5.37 -1.55
N SER A 329 16.55 5.94 -0.85
CA SER A 329 15.23 6.23 -1.43
C SER A 329 15.37 7.20 -2.58
N ILE A 330 16.16 8.27 -2.44
CA ILE A 330 16.42 9.21 -3.53
C ILE A 330 17.08 8.51 -4.70
N VAL A 331 18.16 7.76 -4.44
CA VAL A 331 18.93 7.09 -5.48
C VAL A 331 18.07 6.15 -6.32
N PHE A 332 17.17 5.39 -5.69
CA PHE A 332 16.34 4.41 -6.40
C PHE A 332 15.01 4.97 -6.92
N VAL A 333 14.39 5.90 -6.20
CA VAL A 333 13.00 6.32 -6.48
C VAL A 333 12.96 7.56 -7.38
N TRP A 334 13.91 8.47 -7.24
CA TRP A 334 13.89 9.72 -8.01
C TRP A 334 14.06 9.51 -9.52
N PRO A 335 14.97 8.66 -10.01
CA PRO A 335 15.07 8.40 -11.45
C PRO A 335 13.75 7.91 -12.04
N VAL A 336 13.01 7.09 -11.29
CA VAL A 336 11.71 6.56 -11.71
C VAL A 336 10.67 7.66 -11.81
N TYR A 337 10.50 8.50 -10.78
CA TYR A 337 9.50 9.58 -10.82
C TYR A 337 9.87 10.72 -11.77
N LEU A 338 11.15 11.03 -11.95
CA LEU A 338 11.59 12.02 -12.94
C LEU A 338 11.34 11.51 -14.37
N LEU A 339 11.62 10.23 -14.63
CA LEU A 339 11.32 9.62 -15.92
C LEU A 339 9.81 9.72 -16.25
N PHE A 340 8.94 9.41 -15.28
CA PHE A 340 7.49 9.54 -15.44
C PHE A 340 7.04 10.99 -15.56
N ALA A 341 7.62 11.93 -14.82
CA ALA A 341 7.24 13.34 -14.91
C ALA A 341 7.56 13.93 -16.30
N VAL A 342 8.77 13.66 -16.82
CA VAL A 342 9.21 14.19 -18.12
C VAL A 342 8.38 13.56 -19.25
N HIS A 343 8.18 12.24 -19.22
CA HIS A 343 7.52 11.49 -20.31
C HIS A 343 6.07 11.10 -19.98
N ALA A 344 5.40 11.88 -19.13
CA ALA A 344 4.09 11.54 -18.57
C ALA A 344 3.05 11.18 -19.64
N ALA A 345 2.91 12.02 -20.67
CA ALA A 345 1.97 11.80 -21.78
C ALA A 345 2.31 10.52 -22.55
N THR A 346 3.59 10.33 -22.91
CA THR A 346 4.07 9.15 -23.64
C THR A 346 3.77 7.86 -22.89
N PHE A 347 4.04 7.81 -21.58
CA PHE A 347 3.74 6.62 -20.77
C PHE A 347 2.24 6.37 -20.65
N LEU A 348 1.43 7.41 -20.44
CA LEU A 348 -0.01 7.26 -20.33
C LEU A 348 -0.65 6.77 -21.64
N GLU A 349 -0.29 7.40 -22.75
CA GLU A 349 -0.81 7.05 -24.09
C GLU A 349 -0.42 5.64 -24.51
N TRP A 350 0.82 5.24 -24.22
CA TRP A 350 1.33 3.92 -24.58
C TRP A 350 0.87 2.80 -23.67
N VAL A 351 0.68 3.05 -22.38
CA VAL A 351 0.20 2.00 -21.47
C VAL A 351 -1.32 1.87 -21.60
N PHE A 352 -2.04 2.96 -21.44
CA PHE A 352 -3.50 2.93 -21.24
C PHE A 352 -4.29 3.30 -22.51
N GLY A 353 -3.71 4.08 -23.42
CA GLY A 353 -4.35 4.50 -24.67
C GLY A 353 -4.35 6.01 -24.86
N ALA A 354 -4.59 6.49 -26.09
CA ALA A 354 -4.40 7.89 -26.46
C ALA A 354 -5.20 8.89 -25.59
N GLU A 355 -6.44 8.54 -25.20
CA GLU A 355 -7.30 9.38 -24.35
C GLU A 355 -6.69 9.67 -22.96
N TYR A 356 -5.84 8.77 -22.46
CA TYR A 356 -5.22 8.88 -21.14
C TYR A 356 -4.07 9.89 -21.08
N GLY A 357 -3.56 10.38 -22.22
CA GLY A 357 -2.52 11.40 -22.29
C GLY A 357 -2.90 12.70 -21.54
N GLN A 358 -4.20 12.99 -21.44
CA GLN A 358 -4.74 14.14 -20.69
C GLN A 358 -4.41 14.09 -19.19
N GLY A 359 -4.10 12.91 -18.64
CA GLY A 359 -3.68 12.74 -17.24
C GLY A 359 -2.24 13.18 -16.96
N ALA A 360 -1.47 13.58 -17.97
CA ALA A 360 -0.06 13.92 -17.82
C ALA A 360 0.23 15.03 -16.80
N PRO A 361 -0.53 16.14 -16.72
CA PRO A 361 -0.32 17.16 -15.69
C PRO A 361 -0.50 16.61 -14.27
N VAL A 362 -1.51 15.76 -14.04
CA VAL A 362 -1.77 15.11 -12.75
C VAL A 362 -0.59 14.25 -12.34
N LEU A 363 -0.11 13.39 -13.24
CA LEU A 363 1.04 12.53 -12.99
C LEU A 363 2.28 13.35 -12.64
N ARG A 364 2.55 14.45 -13.35
CA ARG A 364 3.68 15.34 -13.04
C ARG A 364 3.60 15.90 -11.62
N VAL A 365 2.46 16.48 -11.23
CA VAL A 365 2.26 17.05 -9.88
C VAL A 365 2.50 16.00 -8.80
N LEU A 366 1.93 14.82 -8.97
CA LEU A 366 2.07 13.74 -8.00
C LEU A 366 3.51 13.20 -7.95
N CYS A 367 4.21 13.11 -9.08
CA CYS A 367 5.64 12.79 -9.11
C CYS A 367 6.45 13.82 -8.33
N PHE A 368 6.22 15.13 -8.52
CA PHE A 368 6.89 16.18 -7.72
C PHE A 368 6.60 16.05 -6.23
N ALA A 369 5.34 15.81 -5.85
CA ALA A 369 4.96 15.58 -4.46
C ALA A 369 5.69 14.36 -3.86
N MET A 370 5.80 13.26 -4.61
CA MET A 370 6.52 12.06 -4.19
C MET A 370 8.04 12.30 -4.09
N LEU A 371 8.64 13.09 -4.99
CA LEU A 371 10.05 13.48 -4.89
C LEU A 371 10.30 14.23 -3.58
N LEU A 372 9.45 15.19 -3.24
CA LEU A 372 9.52 15.92 -1.96
C LEU A 372 9.20 15.03 -0.74
N ALA A 373 8.26 14.10 -0.85
CA ALA A 373 7.94 13.18 0.24
C ALA A 373 9.09 12.21 0.54
N THR A 374 9.64 11.59 -0.50
CA THR A 374 10.88 10.79 -0.38
C THR A 374 12.05 11.64 0.08
N ALA A 375 11.97 12.96 -0.16
CA ALA A 375 13.01 13.87 0.25
C ALA A 375 13.15 14.00 1.77
N ILE A 376 11.99 14.10 2.39
CA ILE A 376 11.83 14.27 3.83
C ILE A 376 12.31 13.01 4.58
N GLY A 377 12.25 11.85 3.93
CA GLY A 377 12.66 10.58 4.49
C GLY A 377 11.55 9.88 5.28
N PRO A 378 11.84 8.70 5.86
CA PRO A 378 10.84 7.82 6.44
C PRO A 378 10.41 8.25 7.86
N MET A 379 9.97 9.49 8.03
CA MET A 379 9.63 10.07 9.34
C MET A 379 8.42 9.40 9.99
N ASP A 380 7.42 9.00 9.20
CA ASP A 380 6.26 8.25 9.68
C ASP A 380 6.67 6.87 10.24
N VAL A 381 7.63 6.20 9.58
CA VAL A 381 8.19 4.92 10.04
C VAL A 381 8.91 5.10 11.38
N LEU A 382 9.66 6.18 11.58
CA LEU A 382 10.28 6.47 12.88
C LEU A 382 9.25 6.64 14.00
N LEU A 383 8.14 7.33 13.76
CA LEU A 383 7.06 7.45 14.75
C LEU A 383 6.47 6.09 15.10
N LEU A 384 6.24 5.24 14.10
CA LEU A 384 5.72 3.89 14.30
C LEU A 384 6.70 3.02 15.11
N MET A 385 7.98 3.03 14.75
CA MET A 385 9.02 2.27 15.46
C MET A 385 9.28 2.80 16.87
N ALA A 386 9.03 4.09 17.12
CA ALA A 386 9.06 4.70 18.45
C ALA A 386 7.78 4.42 19.28
N GLY A 387 6.86 3.61 18.78
CA GLY A 387 5.60 3.27 19.48
C GLY A 387 4.55 4.38 19.47
N ARG A 388 4.70 5.41 18.63
CA ARG A 388 3.80 6.58 18.54
C ARG A 388 2.75 6.42 17.43
N SER A 389 2.10 5.25 17.36
CA SER A 389 1.12 4.96 16.30
C SER A 389 -0.10 5.89 16.30
N SER A 390 -0.45 6.48 17.46
CA SER A 390 -1.53 7.48 17.54
C SER A 390 -1.18 8.79 16.82
N LEU A 391 0.10 9.20 16.81
CA LEU A 391 0.54 10.39 16.09
C LEU A 391 0.52 10.16 14.58
N SER A 392 0.97 8.98 14.14
CA SER A 392 0.86 8.56 12.73
C SER A 392 -0.60 8.53 12.26
N LEU A 393 -1.50 7.98 13.08
CA LEU A 393 -2.95 8.02 12.82
C LEU A 393 -3.45 9.46 12.67
N MET A 394 -3.12 10.34 13.61
CA MET A 394 -3.49 11.75 13.55
C MET A 394 -3.02 12.40 12.24
N ASN A 395 -1.80 12.12 11.79
CA ASN A 395 -1.25 12.67 10.55
C ASN A 395 -2.03 12.18 9.31
N VAL A 396 -2.37 10.89 9.25
CA VAL A 396 -3.15 10.32 8.15
C VAL A 396 -4.57 10.91 8.15
N THR A 397 -5.20 11.06 9.31
CA THR A 397 -6.54 11.67 9.42
C THR A 397 -6.54 13.13 9.00
N ILE A 398 -5.57 13.93 9.45
CA ILE A 398 -5.45 15.34 9.02
C ILE A 398 -5.22 15.43 7.51
N ALA A 399 -4.33 14.58 6.97
CA ALA A 399 -4.08 14.53 5.54
C ALA A 399 -5.34 14.17 4.75
N LEU A 400 -6.12 13.18 5.20
CA LEU A 400 -7.39 12.80 4.57
C LEU A 400 -8.43 13.92 4.60
N ILE A 401 -8.59 14.61 5.74
CA ILE A 401 -9.54 15.73 5.83
C ILE A 401 -9.12 16.85 4.88
N LEU A 402 -7.84 17.19 4.87
CA LEU A 402 -7.28 18.21 3.99
C LEU A 402 -7.49 17.84 2.51
N ASP A 403 -7.20 16.59 2.15
CA ASP A 403 -7.37 16.03 0.83
C ASP A 403 -8.82 16.14 0.33
N LEU A 404 -9.79 15.66 1.12
CA LEU A 404 -11.20 15.70 0.75
C LEU A 404 -11.72 17.15 0.61
N LEU A 405 -11.36 18.03 1.54
CA LEU A 405 -11.77 19.44 1.48
C LEU A 405 -11.20 20.13 0.23
N LEU A 406 -9.93 19.88 -0.08
CA LEU A 406 -9.29 20.42 -1.28
C LEU A 406 -9.84 19.78 -2.55
N CYS A 407 -10.18 18.49 -2.57
CA CYS A 407 -10.83 17.85 -3.70
C CYS A 407 -12.18 18.50 -4.00
N LEU A 408 -13.04 18.66 -2.98
CA LEU A 408 -14.35 19.31 -3.14
C LEU A 408 -14.24 20.76 -3.61
N TYR A 409 -13.18 21.47 -3.25
CA TYR A 409 -12.95 22.86 -3.66
C TYR A 409 -12.26 22.99 -5.03
N LEU A 410 -11.20 22.22 -5.29
CA LEU A 410 -10.34 22.36 -6.46
C LEU A 410 -10.84 21.60 -7.69
N ILE A 411 -11.53 20.46 -7.53
CA ILE A 411 -12.03 19.67 -8.66
C ILE A 411 -13.00 20.47 -9.55
N PRO A 412 -13.98 21.22 -9.01
CA PRO A 412 -14.86 22.03 -9.84
C PRO A 412 -14.13 23.11 -10.67
N MET A 413 -12.99 23.62 -10.17
CA MET A 413 -12.23 24.70 -10.81
C MET A 413 -11.14 24.19 -11.79
N TYR A 414 -10.48 23.09 -11.44
CA TYR A 414 -9.30 22.59 -12.14
C TYR A 414 -9.47 21.17 -12.70
N GLY A 415 -10.66 20.58 -12.59
CA GLY A 415 -10.92 19.21 -13.02
C GLY A 415 -10.05 18.19 -12.28
N ILE A 416 -9.58 17.16 -13.00
CA ILE A 416 -8.70 16.11 -12.45
C ILE A 416 -7.36 16.64 -11.92
N MET A 417 -6.91 17.81 -12.41
CA MET A 417 -5.72 18.49 -11.88
C MET A 417 -5.96 18.96 -10.44
N GLY A 418 -7.18 19.38 -10.12
CA GLY A 418 -7.57 19.75 -8.76
C GLY A 418 -7.42 18.60 -7.78
N ALA A 419 -7.84 17.39 -8.17
CA ALA A 419 -7.62 16.17 -7.37
C ALA A 419 -6.13 15.86 -7.19
N GLY A 420 -5.33 15.97 -8.25
CA GLY A 420 -3.88 15.79 -8.17
C GLY A 420 -3.18 16.78 -7.22
N ILE A 421 -3.61 18.04 -7.21
CA ILE A 421 -3.09 19.07 -6.30
C ILE A 421 -3.52 18.79 -4.86
N ALA A 422 -4.79 18.45 -4.63
CA ALA A 422 -5.31 18.09 -3.31
C ALA A 422 -4.48 16.96 -2.68
N TRP A 423 -4.26 15.88 -3.44
CA TRP A 423 -3.49 14.75 -2.95
C TRP A 423 -2.03 15.10 -2.71
N ALA A 424 -1.41 15.86 -3.62
CA ALA A 424 -0.05 16.38 -3.43
C ALA A 424 0.08 17.19 -2.14
N VAL A 425 -0.85 18.09 -1.86
CA VAL A 425 -0.87 18.89 -0.64
C VAL A 425 -1.03 18.00 0.59
N ALA A 426 -1.93 17.00 0.56
CA ALA A 426 -2.13 16.05 1.64
C ALA A 426 -0.86 15.24 1.95
N ILE A 427 -0.15 14.79 0.92
CA ILE A 427 1.14 14.10 1.03
C ILE A 427 2.17 14.99 1.73
N ILE A 428 2.32 16.24 1.29
CA ILE A 428 3.31 17.17 1.87
C ILE A 428 2.93 17.51 3.31
N ALA A 429 1.66 17.82 3.58
CA ALA A 429 1.18 18.12 4.92
C ALA A 429 1.45 16.95 5.89
N LYS A 430 1.14 15.71 5.48
CA LYS A 430 1.46 14.51 6.28
C LYS A 430 2.95 14.44 6.62
N ASN A 431 3.82 14.61 5.62
CA ASN A 431 5.26 14.50 5.83
C ASN A 431 5.82 15.63 6.71
N VAL A 432 5.33 16.86 6.55
CA VAL A 432 5.70 18.01 7.41
C VAL A 432 5.29 17.77 8.85
N LEU A 433 4.07 17.27 9.10
CA LEU A 433 3.61 16.89 10.43
C LEU A 433 4.49 15.81 11.05
N CYS A 434 4.84 14.77 10.29
CA CYS A 434 5.76 13.72 10.75
C CYS A 434 7.12 14.30 11.14
N VAL A 435 7.72 15.17 10.32
CA VAL A 435 9.00 15.84 10.64
C VAL A 435 8.89 16.62 11.94
N TRP A 436 7.84 17.42 12.10
CA TRP A 436 7.64 18.23 13.29
C TRP A 436 7.52 17.35 14.55
N GLN A 437 6.75 16.26 14.48
CA GLN A 437 6.59 15.33 15.60
C GLN A 437 7.86 14.56 15.91
N VAL A 438 8.59 14.08 14.90
CA VAL A 438 9.86 13.37 15.08
C VAL A 438 10.89 14.30 15.70
N ARG A 439 10.99 15.55 15.26
CA ARG A 439 11.86 16.55 15.89
C ARG A 439 11.49 16.78 17.35
N ARG A 440 10.20 16.95 17.65
CA ARG A 440 9.72 17.21 19.01
C ARG A 440 9.90 16.03 19.96
N HIS A 441 9.65 14.81 19.50
CA HIS A 441 9.64 13.62 20.36
C HIS A 441 10.95 12.84 20.37
N LEU A 442 11.74 12.90 19.29
CA LEU A 442 12.95 12.11 19.10
C LEU A 442 14.20 12.97 18.88
N GLY A 443 14.07 14.29 18.71
CA GLY A 443 15.22 15.18 18.45
C GLY A 443 15.89 14.93 17.10
N VAL A 444 15.27 14.14 16.21
CA VAL A 444 15.83 13.81 14.89
C VAL A 444 15.38 14.87 13.87
N GLY A 445 16.35 15.60 13.31
CA GLY A 445 16.13 16.64 12.29
C GLY A 445 16.12 16.10 10.85
N LEU A 446 15.84 17.00 9.90
CA LEU A 446 15.98 16.68 8.47
C LEU A 446 17.47 16.61 8.10
N SER A 447 17.86 15.62 7.30
CA SER A 447 19.24 15.54 6.81
C SER A 447 19.46 16.43 5.57
N ILE A 448 19.60 17.74 5.78
CA ILE A 448 19.77 18.74 4.71
C ILE A 448 21.09 18.52 3.92
N GLY A 449 22.11 17.89 4.53
CA GLY A 449 23.37 17.58 3.84
C GLY A 449 23.23 16.57 2.69
N ALA A 450 22.14 15.80 2.66
CA ALA A 450 21.80 15.01 1.48
C ALA A 450 21.50 15.97 0.30
N LEU A 451 20.75 17.06 0.53
CA LEU A 451 20.08 17.93 -0.46
C LEU A 451 20.99 18.47 -1.57
N LYS A 452 22.29 18.63 -1.30
CA LYS A 452 23.29 19.09 -2.29
C LYS A 452 23.59 18.07 -3.38
N MET A 453 23.54 16.76 -3.05
CA MET A 453 23.60 15.72 -4.08
C MET A 453 22.37 15.78 -4.99
N TRP A 454 21.25 16.32 -4.49
CA TRP A 454 19.94 16.24 -5.14
C TRP A 454 19.86 17.18 -6.33
N LEU A 455 20.46 18.36 -6.18
CA LEU A 455 20.62 19.34 -7.25
C LEU A 455 21.50 18.78 -8.38
N LEU A 456 22.57 18.06 -8.05
CA LEU A 456 23.47 17.47 -9.05
C LEU A 456 22.78 16.35 -9.85
N SER A 457 21.96 15.53 -9.20
CA SER A 457 21.17 14.47 -9.85
C SER A 457 20.02 15.01 -10.70
N LEU A 458 19.28 15.99 -10.18
CA LEU A 458 18.15 16.63 -10.88
C LEU A 458 18.60 17.35 -12.14
N VAL A 459 19.63 18.18 -12.03
CA VAL A 459 20.08 19.06 -13.12
C VAL A 459 20.86 18.27 -14.17
N GLY A 460 21.76 17.38 -13.75
CA GLY A 460 22.67 16.68 -14.67
C GLY A 460 21.99 15.59 -15.52
N ILE A 461 21.04 14.85 -14.97
CA ILE A 461 20.50 13.64 -15.63
C ILE A 461 19.20 13.95 -16.34
N PHE A 462 18.27 14.68 -15.73
CA PHE A 462 16.94 14.84 -16.29
C PHE A 462 16.71 16.26 -16.85
N GLY A 463 17.35 17.28 -16.28
CA GLY A 463 17.39 18.62 -16.86
C GLY A 463 18.08 18.63 -18.23
N VAL A 464 19.34 18.18 -18.29
CA VAL A 464 20.11 18.21 -19.54
C VAL A 464 19.69 17.11 -20.53
N ALA A 465 19.52 15.86 -20.08
CA ALA A 465 19.17 14.76 -21.00
C ALA A 465 17.72 14.83 -21.49
N GLY A 466 16.78 15.25 -20.62
CA GLY A 466 15.39 15.46 -20.99
C GLY A 466 15.25 16.59 -22.01
N SER A 467 15.94 17.71 -21.81
CA SER A 467 15.97 18.82 -22.78
C SER A 467 16.66 18.45 -24.09
N LEU A 468 17.78 17.72 -24.07
CA LEU A 468 18.44 17.24 -25.30
C LEU A 468 17.58 16.24 -26.08
N ALA A 469 16.77 15.44 -25.39
CA ALA A 469 15.93 14.46 -26.05
C ALA A 469 14.72 15.07 -26.76
N TYR A 470 14.25 16.26 -26.33
CA TYR A 470 13.27 17.06 -27.08
C TYR A 470 13.88 17.74 -28.32
N LEU A 471 15.21 17.89 -28.38
CA LEU A 471 15.93 18.46 -29.53
C LEU A 471 16.21 17.44 -30.64
N LEU A 472 16.04 16.14 -30.37
CA LEU A 472 16.15 15.08 -31.38
C LEU A 472 14.77 14.83 -32.02
N PRO A 473 14.50 15.33 -33.24
CA PRO A 473 13.24 15.06 -33.91
C PRO A 473 13.14 13.56 -34.23
N GLY A 474 12.05 12.91 -33.80
CA GLY A 474 11.67 11.65 -34.43
C GLY A 474 10.79 10.70 -33.63
N GLN A 475 11.11 10.34 -32.38
CA GLN A 475 10.33 9.32 -31.66
C GLN A 475 10.38 9.45 -30.11
N PRO A 476 9.23 9.51 -29.42
CA PRO A 476 9.15 9.58 -27.95
C PRO A 476 9.89 8.44 -27.23
N TRP A 477 10.05 7.28 -27.86
CA TRP A 477 10.76 6.14 -27.28
C TRP A 477 12.28 6.30 -27.27
N VAL A 478 12.82 7.08 -28.21
CA VAL A 478 14.25 7.39 -28.25
C VAL A 478 14.61 8.30 -27.07
N SER A 479 13.74 9.27 -26.74
CA SER A 479 13.94 10.14 -25.57
C SER A 479 13.83 9.39 -24.24
N VAL A 480 12.87 8.47 -24.14
CA VAL A 480 12.75 7.56 -22.98
C VAL A 480 14.01 6.70 -22.86
N GLY A 481 14.46 6.07 -23.95
CA GLY A 481 15.66 5.23 -23.97
C GLY A 481 16.91 5.99 -23.52
N PHE A 482 17.11 7.22 -23.99
CA PHE A 482 18.22 8.07 -23.58
C PHE A 482 18.14 8.43 -22.08
N SER A 483 16.94 8.73 -21.58
CA SER A 483 16.71 9.03 -20.16
C SER A 483 16.96 7.81 -19.26
N VAL A 484 16.62 6.61 -19.73
CA VAL A 484 16.93 5.35 -19.03
C VAL A 484 18.43 5.09 -18.99
N LEU A 485 19.13 5.24 -20.13
CA LEU A 485 20.59 5.05 -20.19
C LEU A 485 21.35 6.02 -19.29
N THR A 486 20.96 7.29 -19.28
CA THR A 486 21.54 8.31 -18.40
C THR A 486 21.24 8.02 -16.92
N GLY A 487 20.03 7.55 -16.61
CA GLY A 487 19.68 7.04 -15.27
C GLY A 487 20.54 5.86 -14.82
N ILE A 488 20.77 4.87 -15.69
CA ILE A 488 21.63 3.72 -15.39
C ILE A 488 23.08 4.18 -15.18
N PHE A 489 23.60 5.04 -16.06
CA PHE A 489 24.95 5.57 -15.93
C PHE A 489 25.14 6.33 -14.61
N TYR A 490 24.15 7.10 -14.19
CA TYR A 490 24.16 7.77 -12.90
C TYR A 490 24.14 6.79 -11.72
N LEU A 491 23.31 5.75 -11.76
CA LEU A 491 23.29 4.71 -10.72
C LEU A 491 24.66 4.02 -10.61
N LEU A 492 25.30 3.71 -11.75
CA LEU A 492 26.65 3.15 -11.78
C LEU A 492 27.70 4.12 -11.23
N PHE A 493 27.60 5.41 -11.57
CA PHE A 493 28.48 6.45 -11.06
C PHE A 493 28.38 6.59 -9.53
N LEU A 494 27.15 6.64 -9.00
CA LEU A 494 26.92 6.68 -7.56
C LEU A 494 27.40 5.41 -6.86
N TRP A 495 27.15 4.24 -7.46
CA TRP A 495 27.61 2.98 -6.92
C TRP A 495 29.14 2.94 -6.83
N ARG A 496 29.84 3.45 -7.85
CA ARG A 496 31.30 3.60 -7.84
C ARG A 496 31.79 4.61 -6.79
N LYS A 497 31.02 5.66 -6.51
CA LYS A 497 31.33 6.71 -5.52
C LYS A 497 30.70 6.45 -4.14
N ARG A 498 30.17 5.24 -3.89
CA ARG A 498 29.44 4.89 -2.65
C ARG A 498 30.23 5.10 -1.36
N SER A 499 31.55 4.94 -1.41
CA SER A 499 32.43 5.18 -0.25
C SER A 499 32.43 6.63 0.21
N LEU A 500 32.33 7.59 -0.71
CA LEU A 500 32.23 9.02 -0.40
C LEU A 500 30.85 9.39 0.17
N LEU A 501 29.81 8.67 -0.25
CA LEU A 501 28.44 8.86 0.26
C LEU A 501 28.32 8.38 1.72
N MET A 502 28.92 7.23 2.04
CA MET A 502 28.89 6.66 3.39
C MET A 502 29.79 7.39 4.39
N TYR A 503 30.89 8.02 3.93
CA TYR A 503 31.86 8.69 4.80
C TYR A 503 31.57 10.18 5.08
N SER A 504 30.54 10.76 4.45
CA SER A 504 30.08 12.13 4.78
C SER A 504 29.28 12.21 6.09
N GLY A 505 29.51 11.29 7.03
CA GLY A 505 29.10 11.44 8.42
C GLY A 505 29.91 12.57 9.03
N ASP A 506 29.21 13.57 9.57
CA ASP A 506 29.79 14.77 10.16
C ASP A 506 30.90 14.40 11.18
N PRO A 507 32.16 14.84 10.99
CA PRO A 507 33.23 14.58 11.96
C PRO A 507 32.95 15.22 13.33
N THR A 508 31.95 16.10 13.45
CA THR A 508 31.53 16.72 14.71
C THR A 508 30.72 15.80 15.65
N LEU A 509 30.33 14.59 15.20
CA LEU A 509 29.61 13.62 16.04
C LEU A 509 30.52 12.55 16.70
N GLY A 510 31.82 12.58 16.37
CA GLY A 510 32.89 11.84 17.03
C GLY A 510 33.50 12.65 18.18
N GLY A 511 32.79 12.65 19.31
CA GLY A 511 33.15 13.24 20.59
C GLY A 511 32.25 12.63 21.66
#